data_AF-A0A5E4X4Q9-F1
#
_entry.id   AF-A0A5E4X4Q9-F1
#
_cell.length_a   1.000
_cell.length_b   1.000
_cell.length_c   1.000
_cell.angle_alpha   90.00
_cell.angle_beta   90.00
_cell.angle_gamma   90.00
#
_symmetry.space_group_name_H-M   'P 1'
#
loop_
_entity.id
_entity.type
_entity.pdbx_description
1 polymer ?
#
loop_
_entity_poly.entity_id
_entity_poly.type
_entity_poly.pdbx_seq_one_letter_code
_entity_poly.pdbx_strand_id
1 'polypeptide(L)'
;MSSIIPTFQGEVQLAGWSDTHNGGAKVTFWLTDATDLEAFRTLTIRKGNHAGHRFAAVLVEIGDDEQPVQPESQQKGGELAKLAGQLCNNPEFWNFLHAKHGWACSMSEDAAKLIRNRCRINSRSELDHKAEAAAIFHEQFREPFVEWRRWSKQ
;
A
#
# COMPACT_ATOMS: atom_id res chain seq x y z
N MET A 1 1.65 27.05 -12.73
CA MET A 1 2.17 25.67 -12.86
C MET A 1 2.68 25.51 -14.27
N SER A 2 3.95 25.17 -14.47
CA SER A 2 4.53 24.95 -15.80
C SER A 2 3.92 23.68 -16.40
N SER A 3 3.29 23.75 -17.57
CA SER A 3 2.80 22.53 -18.23
C SER A 3 4.00 21.73 -18.73
N ILE A 4 4.11 20.47 -18.31
CA ILE A 4 5.13 19.55 -18.80
C ILE A 4 4.66 19.04 -20.16
N ILE A 5 5.51 19.16 -21.19
CA ILE A 5 5.26 18.57 -22.52
C ILE A 5 6.07 17.26 -22.58
N PRO A 6 5.44 16.08 -22.58
CA PRO A 6 6.15 14.82 -22.61
C PRO A 6 6.78 14.57 -23.99
N THR A 7 7.95 13.92 -24.03
CA THR A 7 8.57 13.44 -25.27
C THR A 7 7.76 12.33 -25.93
N PHE A 8 7.09 11.50 -25.12
CA PHE A 8 6.23 10.42 -25.54
C PHE A 8 5.11 10.27 -24.52
N GLN A 9 3.88 10.06 -24.98
CA GLN A 9 2.73 9.72 -24.16
C GLN A 9 1.91 8.68 -24.91
N GLY A 10 1.89 7.46 -24.39
CA GLY A 10 1.20 6.34 -24.97
C GLY A 10 1.41 5.08 -24.13
N GLU A 11 0.73 4.02 -24.52
CA GLU A 11 0.90 2.71 -23.92
C GLU A 11 2.12 1.99 -24.48
N VAL A 12 2.70 1.13 -23.65
CA VAL A 12 3.86 0.34 -24.02
C VAL A 12 3.72 -1.06 -23.43
N GLN A 13 4.16 -2.07 -24.18
CA GLN A 13 4.12 -3.46 -23.72
C GLN A 13 5.52 -3.89 -23.26
N LEU A 14 5.64 -4.52 -22.09
CA LEU A 14 6.91 -5.08 -21.63
C LEU A 14 7.36 -6.20 -22.58
N ALA A 15 8.44 -5.96 -23.32
CA ALA A 15 9.02 -6.92 -24.25
C ALA A 15 9.97 -7.89 -23.54
N GLY A 16 10.64 -7.40 -22.49
CA GLY A 16 11.59 -8.19 -21.71
C GLY A 16 12.41 -7.33 -20.76
N TRP A 17 13.20 -8.00 -19.95
CA TRP A 17 14.13 -7.37 -19.02
C TRP A 17 15.42 -8.18 -18.94
N SER A 18 16.51 -7.53 -18.53
CA SER A 18 17.79 -8.19 -18.29
C SER A 18 18.53 -7.50 -17.15
N ASP A 19 19.32 -8.27 -16.41
CA ASP A 19 20.28 -7.75 -15.46
C ASP A 19 21.57 -8.54 -15.60
N THR A 20 22.63 -7.89 -16.08
CA THR A 20 23.91 -8.55 -16.38
C THR A 20 25.07 -7.68 -15.93
N HIS A 21 26.17 -8.30 -15.51
CA HIS A 21 27.35 -7.58 -15.02
C HIS A 21 27.88 -6.50 -15.99
N ASN A 22 27.87 -6.78 -17.31
CA ASN A 22 28.36 -5.84 -18.32
C ASN A 22 27.26 -4.97 -18.93
N GLY A 23 25.98 -5.37 -18.80
CA GLY A 23 24.85 -4.73 -19.45
C GLY A 23 23.97 -3.91 -18.51
N GLY A 24 24.11 -4.07 -17.19
CA GLY A 24 23.26 -3.47 -16.16
C GLY A 24 21.82 -3.97 -16.19
N ALA A 25 20.99 -3.37 -15.33
CA ALA A 25 19.56 -3.60 -15.27
C ALA A 25 18.83 -2.81 -16.37
N LYS A 26 18.08 -3.51 -17.22
CA LYS A 26 17.37 -2.96 -18.37
C LYS A 26 15.97 -3.54 -18.47
N VAL A 27 15.04 -2.70 -18.89
CA VAL A 27 13.69 -3.07 -19.34
C VAL A 27 13.52 -2.59 -20.78
N THR A 28 12.93 -3.43 -21.62
CA THR A 28 12.62 -3.13 -23.02
C THR A 28 11.12 -3.14 -23.19
N PHE A 29 10.60 -2.11 -23.86
CA PHE A 29 9.18 -2.01 -24.17
C PHE A 29 8.96 -1.97 -25.67
N TRP A 30 7.87 -2.58 -26.13
CA TRP A 30 7.31 -2.34 -27.45
C TRP A 30 6.43 -1.11 -27.40
N LEU A 31 6.60 -0.23 -28.39
CA LEU A 31 5.65 0.85 -28.66
C LEU A 31 4.47 0.28 -29.44
N THR A 32 3.27 0.81 -29.21
CA THR A 32 2.07 0.40 -29.94
C THR A 32 2.13 0.83 -31.41
N ASP A 33 2.72 1.99 -31.70
CA ASP A 33 2.99 2.47 -33.05
C ASP A 33 4.50 2.63 -33.29
N ALA A 34 4.98 2.19 -34.45
CA ALA A 34 6.36 2.37 -34.88
C ALA A 34 6.71 3.85 -35.13
N THR A 35 5.73 4.72 -35.41
CA THR A 35 5.96 6.15 -35.62
C THR A 35 6.45 6.87 -34.36
N ASP A 36 6.05 6.39 -33.18
CA ASP A 36 6.48 6.93 -31.88
C ASP A 36 7.99 6.78 -31.64
N LEU A 37 8.64 5.87 -32.36
CA LEU A 37 10.09 5.66 -32.26
C LEU A 37 10.89 6.88 -32.74
N GLU A 38 10.35 7.69 -33.64
CA GLU A 38 11.02 8.88 -34.18
C GLU A 38 11.31 9.92 -33.09
N ALA A 39 10.45 10.02 -32.07
CA ALA A 39 10.67 10.90 -30.91
C ALA A 39 11.98 10.56 -30.16
N PHE A 40 12.39 9.28 -30.18
CA PHE A 40 13.61 8.81 -29.51
C PHE A 40 14.83 8.79 -30.44
N ARG A 41 14.64 8.52 -31.74
CA ARG A 41 15.75 8.51 -32.72
C ARG A 41 16.48 9.85 -32.80
N THR A 42 15.76 10.95 -32.69
CA THR A 42 16.37 12.30 -32.73
C THR A 42 17.23 12.61 -31.51
N LEU A 43 17.02 11.89 -30.40
CA LEU A 43 17.73 12.07 -29.13
C LEU A 43 18.99 11.19 -29.02
N THR A 44 19.16 10.21 -29.89
CA THR A 44 20.36 9.33 -29.88
C THR A 44 21.52 9.88 -30.73
N ILE A 45 21.32 10.98 -31.44
CA ILE A 45 22.31 11.55 -32.37
C ILE A 45 22.98 12.80 -31.76
N ARG A 46 24.11 12.62 -31.05
CA ARG A 46 25.14 13.67 -30.96
C ARG A 46 26.54 13.10 -30.80
N LYS A 47 27.45 13.61 -31.64
CA LYS A 47 28.90 13.35 -31.68
C LYS A 47 29.54 13.79 -30.34
N GLY A 48 30.09 12.85 -29.58
CA GLY A 48 30.83 13.16 -28.35
C GLY A 48 30.42 12.33 -27.13
N ASN A 49 30.67 11.03 -27.22
CA ASN A 49 30.93 10.06 -26.14
C ASN A 49 30.03 9.91 -24.90
N HIS A 50 28.94 10.65 -24.68
CA HIS A 50 27.95 10.32 -23.64
C HIS A 50 26.52 10.40 -24.20
N ALA A 51 26.06 9.30 -24.80
CA ALA A 51 24.66 9.14 -25.21
C ALA A 51 23.82 8.67 -24.02
N GLY A 52 22.89 9.49 -23.57
CA GLY A 52 21.95 9.11 -22.51
C GLY A 52 21.09 10.29 -22.09
N HIS A 53 19.99 10.54 -22.81
CA HIS A 53 18.95 11.43 -22.30
C HIS A 53 18.31 10.78 -21.08
N ARG A 54 18.16 11.53 -19.99
CA ARG A 54 17.43 11.09 -18.80
C ARG A 54 15.96 11.42 -18.98
N PHE A 55 15.12 10.42 -18.81
CA PHE A 55 13.67 10.58 -18.81
C PHE A 55 13.14 10.41 -17.39
N ALA A 56 12.15 11.21 -17.02
CA ALA A 56 11.23 10.84 -15.94
C ALA A 56 10.12 10.00 -16.57
N ALA A 57 9.85 8.83 -16.00
CA ALA A 57 8.81 7.93 -16.48
C ALA A 57 7.89 7.53 -15.33
N VAL A 58 6.60 7.50 -15.60
CA VAL A 58 5.58 6.91 -14.74
C VAL A 58 4.94 5.79 -15.55
N LEU A 59 5.01 4.58 -15.04
CA LEU A 59 4.41 3.40 -15.65
C LEU A 59 3.36 2.86 -14.69
N VAL A 60 2.15 2.65 -15.22
CA VAL A 60 1.06 2.00 -14.50
C VAL A 60 0.66 0.78 -15.31
N GLU A 61 0.52 -0.36 -14.66
CA GLU A 61 0.03 -1.57 -15.30
C GLU A 61 -1.42 -1.36 -15.74
N ILE A 62 -1.77 -1.84 -16.94
CA ILE A 62 -3.14 -1.81 -17.45
C ILE A 62 -3.66 -3.24 -17.36
N GLY A 63 -4.80 -3.41 -16.69
CA GLY A 63 -5.44 -4.70 -16.49
C GLY A 63 -6.25 -5.14 -17.70
N ASP A 64 -6.75 -6.38 -17.66
CA ASP A 64 -7.61 -6.96 -18.69
C ASP A 64 -8.94 -6.18 -18.89
N ASP A 65 -9.31 -5.32 -17.94
CA ASP A 65 -10.46 -4.43 -17.98
C ASP A 65 -10.15 -3.05 -18.59
N GLU A 66 -8.95 -2.90 -19.19
CA GLU A 66 -8.45 -1.64 -19.75
C GLU A 66 -8.37 -0.52 -18.71
N GLN A 67 -8.30 -0.86 -17.42
CA GLN A 67 -8.15 0.11 -16.33
C GLN A 67 -6.74 0.08 -15.74
N PRO A 68 -6.25 1.22 -15.20
CA PRO A 68 -4.99 1.24 -14.47
C PRO A 68 -5.07 0.35 -13.22
N VAL A 69 -4.23 -0.67 -13.16
CA VAL A 69 -4.00 -1.48 -11.96
C VAL A 69 -3.17 -0.62 -11.01
N GLN A 70 -3.86 0.01 -10.07
CA GLN A 70 -3.18 0.59 -8.93
C GLN A 70 -2.88 -0.55 -7.97
N PRO A 71 -1.60 -0.80 -7.60
CA PRO A 71 -1.34 -1.67 -6.47
C PRO A 71 -2.12 -1.05 -5.31
N GLU A 72 -3.10 -1.79 -4.79
CA GLU A 72 -3.83 -1.34 -3.61
C GLU A 72 -2.78 -0.88 -2.62
N SER A 73 -2.89 0.35 -2.14
CA SER A 73 -1.96 0.87 -1.15
C SER A 73 -2.19 0.07 0.12
N GLN A 74 -1.63 -1.14 0.18
CA GLN A 74 -1.38 -1.87 1.40
C GLN A 74 -0.29 -1.06 2.08
N GLN A 75 -0.69 0.09 2.64
CA GLN A 75 0.04 0.73 3.71
C GLN A 75 0.24 -0.37 4.72
N LYS A 76 1.46 -0.93 4.75
CA LYS A 76 1.77 -2.04 5.63
C LYS A 76 1.49 -1.56 7.04
N GLY A 77 0.68 -2.33 7.77
CA GLY A 77 0.40 -2.03 9.17
C GLY A 77 1.71 -2.04 9.96
N GLY A 78 1.87 -1.04 10.82
CA GLY A 78 2.98 -0.94 11.76
C GLY A 78 2.73 -1.80 13.01
N GLU A 79 3.25 -1.36 14.15
CA GLU A 79 3.15 -2.12 15.40
C GLU A 79 1.73 -2.10 15.98
N LEU A 80 0.98 -1.00 15.83
CA LEU A 80 -0.40 -0.92 16.33
C LEU A 80 -1.34 -1.82 15.54
N ALA A 81 -1.20 -1.86 14.21
CA ALA A 81 -1.96 -2.80 13.39
C ALA A 81 -1.70 -4.25 13.77
N LYS A 82 -0.44 -4.62 14.05
CA LYS A 82 -0.06 -5.97 14.51
C LYS A 82 -0.65 -6.29 15.89
N LEU A 83 -0.54 -5.36 16.84
CA LEU A 83 -1.11 -5.50 18.17
C LEU A 83 -2.63 -5.66 18.11
N ALA A 84 -3.32 -4.83 17.32
CA ALA A 84 -4.76 -4.96 17.09
C ALA A 84 -5.10 -6.32 16.49
N GLY A 85 -4.30 -6.82 15.54
CA GLY A 85 -4.42 -8.17 14.99
C GLY A 85 -4.32 -9.26 16.07
N GLN A 86 -3.32 -9.17 16.94
CA GLN A 86 -3.13 -10.13 18.04
C GLN A 86 -4.28 -10.08 19.04
N LEU A 87 -4.76 -8.90 19.43
CA LEU A 87 -5.91 -8.75 20.33
C LEU A 87 -7.18 -9.33 19.71
N CYS A 88 -7.44 -9.09 18.42
CA CYS A 88 -8.59 -9.69 17.73
C CYS A 88 -8.56 -11.21 17.76
N ASN A 89 -7.38 -11.84 17.80
CA ASN A 89 -7.24 -13.29 17.87
C ASN A 89 -7.24 -13.84 19.31
N ASN A 90 -7.38 -12.99 20.34
CA ASN A 90 -7.29 -13.40 21.74
C ASN A 90 -8.68 -13.61 22.36
N PRO A 91 -9.04 -14.83 22.82
CA PRO A 91 -10.30 -15.09 23.49
C PRO A 91 -10.52 -14.29 24.79
N GLU A 92 -9.46 -13.98 25.55
CA GLU A 92 -9.58 -13.11 26.74
C GLU A 92 -10.06 -11.71 26.33
N PHE A 93 -9.63 -11.22 25.17
CA PHE A 93 -10.06 -9.93 24.65
C PHE A 93 -11.53 -9.95 24.23
N TRP A 94 -12.02 -11.07 23.70
CA TRP A 94 -13.45 -11.23 23.39
C TRP A 94 -14.32 -11.18 24.64
N ASN A 95 -13.88 -11.84 25.73
CA ASN A 95 -14.57 -11.79 27.01
C ASN A 95 -14.61 -10.37 27.58
N PHE A 96 -13.51 -9.63 27.46
CA PHE A 96 -13.47 -8.21 27.80
C PHE A 96 -14.46 -7.38 26.98
N LEU A 97 -14.50 -7.57 25.65
CA LEU A 97 -15.43 -6.88 24.76
C LEU A 97 -16.89 -7.20 25.13
N HIS A 98 -17.19 -8.44 25.48
CA HIS A 98 -18.50 -8.85 25.97
C HIS A 98 -18.84 -8.17 27.30
N ALA A 99 -17.93 -8.18 28.27
CA ALA A 99 -18.15 -7.59 29.59
C ALA A 99 -18.30 -6.05 29.54
N LYS A 100 -17.51 -5.36 28.72
CA LYS A 100 -17.50 -3.88 28.66
C LYS A 100 -18.52 -3.31 27.68
N HIS A 101 -18.74 -3.97 26.55
CA HIS A 101 -19.55 -3.45 25.45
C HIS A 101 -20.80 -4.28 25.16
N GLY A 102 -21.02 -5.39 25.89
CA GLY A 102 -22.13 -6.32 25.62
C GLY A 102 -22.00 -7.04 24.27
N TRP A 103 -20.80 -7.01 23.66
CA TRP A 103 -20.60 -7.53 22.31
C TRP A 103 -20.13 -8.98 22.33
N ALA A 104 -20.91 -9.88 21.75
CA ALA A 104 -20.49 -11.26 21.56
C ALA A 104 -19.55 -11.35 20.35
N CYS A 105 -18.26 -11.58 20.60
CA CYS A 105 -17.29 -11.91 19.56
C CYS A 105 -17.17 -13.44 19.49
N SER A 106 -17.48 -14.01 18.32
CA SER A 106 -17.39 -15.46 18.08
C SER A 106 -16.13 -15.85 17.29
N MET A 107 -15.53 -14.88 16.61
CA MET A 107 -14.31 -15.04 15.84
C MET A 107 -13.54 -13.70 15.71
N SER A 108 -12.29 -13.78 15.26
CA SER A 108 -11.36 -12.65 15.19
C SER A 108 -11.87 -11.46 14.38
N GLU A 109 -12.60 -11.74 13.29
CA GLU A 109 -13.11 -10.71 12.41
C GLU A 109 -14.24 -9.89 13.06
N ASP A 110 -14.96 -10.42 14.06
CA ASP A 110 -15.97 -9.66 14.81
C ASP A 110 -15.30 -8.57 15.67
N ALA A 111 -14.23 -8.94 16.38
CA ALA A 111 -13.41 -8.00 17.13
C ALA A 111 -12.74 -6.96 16.20
N ALA A 112 -12.29 -7.39 15.02
CA ALA A 112 -11.69 -6.50 14.04
C ALA A 112 -12.69 -5.50 13.46
N LYS A 113 -13.95 -5.89 13.24
CA LYS A 113 -15.03 -4.97 12.82
C LYS A 113 -15.33 -3.94 13.90
N LEU A 114 -15.37 -4.35 15.16
CA LEU A 114 -15.61 -3.42 16.27
C LEU A 114 -14.51 -2.36 16.37
N ILE A 115 -13.24 -2.77 16.28
CA ILE A 115 -12.09 -1.83 16.27
C ILE A 115 -12.19 -0.87 15.09
N ARG A 116 -12.46 -1.36 13.88
CA ARG A 116 -12.63 -0.52 12.68
C ARG A 116 -13.75 0.51 12.84
N ASN A 117 -14.92 0.07 13.31
CA ASN A 117 -16.08 0.93 13.51
C ASN A 117 -15.82 2.01 14.56
N ARG A 118 -15.19 1.65 15.70
CA ARG A 118 -14.91 2.60 16.78
C ARG A 118 -13.80 3.57 16.41
N CYS A 119 -12.74 3.09 15.76
CA CYS A 119 -11.60 3.93 15.36
C CYS A 119 -11.83 4.67 14.04
N ARG A 120 -12.98 4.49 13.38
CA ARG A 120 -13.36 5.13 12.11
C ARG A 120 -12.35 4.88 10.98
N ILE A 121 -11.93 3.62 10.83
CA ILE A 121 -10.96 3.16 9.83
C ILE A 121 -11.53 1.98 9.04
N ASN A 122 -11.08 1.82 7.80
CA ASN A 122 -11.50 0.71 6.94
C ASN A 122 -10.58 -0.51 7.10
N SER A 123 -9.31 -0.27 7.43
CA SER A 123 -8.30 -1.28 7.72
C SER A 123 -7.59 -1.01 9.04
N ARG A 124 -7.26 -2.07 9.79
CA ARG A 124 -6.41 -1.98 11.00
C ARG A 124 -5.01 -1.43 10.68
N SER A 125 -4.55 -1.57 9.44
CA SER A 125 -3.26 -1.01 9.02
C SER A 125 -3.23 0.53 9.07
N GLU A 126 -4.39 1.18 9.06
CA GLU A 126 -4.51 2.64 9.18
C GLU A 126 -4.23 3.16 10.61
N LEU A 127 -4.23 2.28 11.62
CA LEU A 127 -3.97 2.68 13.01
C LEU A 127 -2.61 3.36 13.17
N ASP A 128 -1.59 2.91 12.44
CA ASP A 128 -0.25 3.47 12.52
C ASP A 128 -0.10 4.78 11.73
N HIS A 129 -1.06 5.11 10.85
CA HIS A 129 -1.00 6.27 9.96
C HIS A 129 -1.95 7.40 10.37
N LYS A 130 -2.93 7.11 11.25
CA LYS A 130 -3.93 8.06 11.72
C LYS A 130 -3.84 8.22 13.23
N ALA A 131 -3.24 9.33 13.67
CA ALA A 131 -3.05 9.63 15.10
C ALA A 131 -4.37 9.60 15.91
N GLU A 132 -5.47 10.08 15.34
CA GLU A 132 -6.80 10.02 15.96
C GLU A 132 -7.29 8.58 16.15
N ALA A 133 -7.13 7.73 15.14
CA ALA A 133 -7.51 6.32 15.22
C ALA A 133 -6.65 5.56 16.23
N ALA A 134 -5.35 5.86 16.30
CA ALA A 134 -4.44 5.32 17.30
C ALA A 134 -4.89 5.70 18.73
N ALA A 135 -5.20 6.97 18.97
CA ALA A 135 -5.66 7.45 20.27
C ALA A 135 -6.94 6.74 20.71
N ILE A 136 -7.94 6.64 19.82
CA ILE A 136 -9.19 5.91 20.11
C ILE A 136 -8.90 4.44 20.41
N PHE A 137 -7.99 3.81 19.67
CA PHE A 137 -7.61 2.42 19.91
C PHE A 137 -6.99 2.22 21.30
N HIS A 138 -6.10 3.14 21.71
CA HIS A 138 -5.48 3.11 23.03
C HIS A 138 -6.51 3.26 24.15
N GLU A 139 -7.32 4.33 24.09
CA GLU A 139 -8.26 4.72 25.13
C GLU A 139 -9.44 3.75 25.28
N GLN A 140 -9.98 3.23 24.16
CA GLN A 140 -11.20 2.41 24.23
C GLN A 140 -10.90 0.93 24.39
N PHE A 141 -9.79 0.44 23.84
CA PHE A 141 -9.50 -0.99 23.76
C PHE A 141 -8.24 -1.38 24.55
N ARG A 142 -7.08 -0.78 24.25
CA ARG A 142 -5.80 -1.29 24.77
C ARG A 142 -5.68 -1.11 26.28
N GLU A 143 -5.81 0.12 26.78
CA GLU A 143 -5.64 0.41 28.21
C GLU A 143 -6.73 -0.26 29.05
N PRO A 144 -8.02 -0.20 28.68
CA PRO A 144 -9.06 -0.82 29.48
C PRO A 144 -9.00 -2.35 29.47
N PHE A 145 -8.49 -2.97 28.38
CA PHE A 145 -8.24 -4.40 28.38
C PHE A 145 -7.13 -4.78 29.37
N VAL A 146 -6.05 -4.01 29.43
CA VAL A 146 -4.96 -4.23 30.40
C VAL A 146 -5.48 -4.10 31.83
N GLU A 147 -6.30 -3.10 32.12
CA GLU A 147 -6.93 -2.93 33.43
C GLU A 147 -7.88 -4.09 33.75
N TRP A 148 -8.82 -4.40 32.87
CA TRP A 148 -9.76 -5.51 33.05
C TRP A 148 -9.04 -6.83 33.33
N ARG A 149 -7.96 -7.11 32.59
CA ARG A 149 -7.15 -8.32 32.77
C ARG A 149 -6.43 -8.39 34.13
N ARG A 150 -6.10 -7.24 34.73
CA ARG A 150 -5.53 -7.19 36.10
C ARG A 150 -6.59 -7.56 37.13
N TRP A 151 -7.79 -7.02 37.00
CA TRP A 151 -8.91 -7.29 37.91
C TRP A 151 -9.50 -8.69 37.73
N SER A 152 -9.53 -9.23 36.50
CA SER A 152 -10.10 -10.55 36.20
C SER A 152 -9.25 -11.74 36.67
N LYS A 153 -8.04 -11.49 37.19
CA LYS A 153 -7.09 -12.52 37.67
C LYS A 153 -6.93 -12.51 39.19
N GLN A 154 -7.73 -11.73 39.90
CA GLN A 154 -7.75 -11.61 41.37
C GLN A 154 -9.00 -12.29 41.91
#